data_AF-A0ABD0NN60-F1
#
_entry.id   AF-A0ABD0NN60-F1
#
_cell.length_a   1.000
_cell.length_b   1.000
_cell.length_c   1.000
_cell.angle_alpha   90.00
_cell.angle_beta   90.00
_cell.angle_gamma   90.00
#
_symmetry.space_group_name_H-M   'P 1'
#
loop_
_entity.id
_entity.type
_entity.pdbx_description
1 polymer ?
#
loop_
_entity_poly.entity_id
_entity_poly.type
_entity_poly.pdbx_seq_one_letter_code
_entity_poly.pdbx_strand_id
1 'polypeptide(L)' 'VSFCLLATDDFECDIALQIHFTLIQAFCFDNDISIVRVNDLKRLNALVGGKGQLEDAHCVLIT' A
#
# COMPACT_ATOMS: atom_id res chain seq x y z
N VAL A 1 4.69 -7.10 -15.95
CA VAL A 1 3.99 -7.82 -14.85
C VAL A 1 4.05 -6.89 -13.67
N SER A 2 2.91 -6.36 -13.24
CA SER A 2 2.87 -5.32 -12.22
C SER A 2 2.38 -5.88 -10.89
N PHE A 3 2.91 -5.36 -9.80
CA PHE A 3 2.60 -5.82 -8.45
C PHE A 3 2.35 -4.64 -7.52
N CYS A 4 1.28 -4.71 -6.73
CA CYS A 4 0.90 -3.68 -5.77
C CYS A 4 1.03 -4.23 -4.35
N LEU A 5 1.84 -3.58 -3.52
CA LEU A 5 1.85 -3.81 -2.08
C LEU A 5 1.05 -2.72 -1.38
N LEU A 6 0.13 -3.14 -0.52
CA LEU A 6 -0.68 -2.25 0.31
C LEU A 6 -0.32 -2.49 1.78
N ALA A 7 0.25 -1.50 2.46
CA ALA A 7 0.54 -1.59 3.88
C ALA A 7 -0.59 -0.94 4.69
N THR A 8 -1.20 -1.73 5.56
CA THR A 8 -2.26 -1.31 6.46
C THR A 8 -1.81 -1.53 7.89
N ASP A 9 -1.64 -0.47 8.66
CA ASP A 9 -1.51 -0.57 10.11
C ASP A 9 -2.91 -0.58 10.76
N ASP A 10 -2.99 -0.93 12.04
CA ASP A 10 -4.23 -0.97 12.85
C ASP A 10 -4.84 0.43 13.08
N PHE A 11 -4.64 1.37 12.16
CA PHE A 11 -5.25 2.70 12.18
C PHE A 11 -6.66 2.57 11.63
N GLU A 12 -7.52 1.94 12.44
CA GLU A 12 -8.98 1.89 12.34
C GLU A 12 -9.64 3.30 12.32
N CYS A 13 -8.87 4.40 12.30
CA CYS A 13 -9.37 5.76 12.48
C CYS A 13 -9.41 6.61 11.18
N ASP A 14 -8.64 6.26 10.14
CA ASP A 14 -8.63 7.06 8.89
C ASP A 14 -9.55 6.47 7.81
N ILE A 15 -10.83 6.85 7.88
CA ILE A 15 -11.87 6.45 6.90
C ILE A 15 -11.45 6.82 5.48
N ALA A 16 -10.81 7.98 5.29
CA ALA A 16 -10.32 8.42 4.00
C ALA A 16 -9.30 7.44 3.41
N LEU A 17 -8.37 6.93 4.23
CA LEU A 17 -7.35 6.00 3.79
C LEU A 17 -7.95 4.62 3.44
N GLN A 18 -8.94 4.16 4.22
CA GLN A 18 -9.66 2.92 3.91
C GLN A 18 -10.45 3.02 2.59
N ILE A 19 -11.01 4.18 2.27
CA ILE A 19 -11.64 4.43 0.96
C ILE A 19 -10.59 4.34 -0.15
N HIS A 20 -9.42 4.97 0.02
CA HIS A 20 -8.33 4.89 -0.97
C HIS A 20 -7.87 3.45 -1.20
N PHE A 21 -7.73 2.66 -0.14
CA PHE A 21 -7.40 1.24 -0.25
C PHE A 21 -8.43 0.45 -1.04
N THR A 22 -9.71 0.73 -0.83
CA THR A 22 -10.79 0.11 -1.60
C THR A 22 -10.71 0.49 -3.08
N LEU A 23 -10.48 1.77 -3.39
CA LEU A 23 -10.32 2.25 -4.76
C LEU A 23 -9.10 1.65 -5.47
N ILE A 24 -7.96 1.58 -4.78
CA ILE A 24 -6.73 0.97 -5.31
C ILE A 24 -6.92 -0.52 -5.57
N GLN A 25 -7.60 -1.23 -4.68
CA GLN A 25 -7.88 -2.65 -4.86
C GLN A 25 -8.77 -2.89 -6.08
N ALA A 26 -9.81 -2.07 -6.28
CA ALA A 26 -10.63 -2.12 -7.48
C ALA A 26 -9.82 -1.84 -8.75
N PHE A 27 -9.00 -0.79 -8.74
CA PHE A 27 -8.13 -0.44 -9.86
C PHE A 27 -7.14 -1.56 -10.21
N CYS A 28 -6.49 -2.17 -9.22
CA CYS A 28 -5.54 -3.26 -9.46
C CYS A 28 -6.25 -4.49 -10.02
N PHE A 29 -7.44 -4.79 -9.51
CA PHE A 29 -8.27 -5.88 -10.01
C PHE A 29 -8.69 -5.67 -11.48
N ASP A 30 -9.14 -4.47 -11.83
CA ASP A 30 -9.57 -4.14 -13.19
C ASP A 30 -8.43 -4.16 -14.22
N ASN A 31 -7.18 -4.03 -13.78
CA ASN A 31 -5.98 -4.01 -14.63
C ASN A 31 -5.13 -5.30 -14.53
N ASP A 32 -5.66 -6.38 -13.95
CA ASP A 32 -4.93 -7.65 -13.74
C ASP A 32 -3.58 -7.48 -12.98
N ILE A 33 -3.52 -6.51 -12.05
CA ILE A 33 -2.36 -6.25 -11.20
C ILE A 33 -2.50 -7.09 -9.93
N SER A 34 -1.48 -7.91 -9.65
CA SER A 34 -1.44 -8.70 -8.42
C SER A 34 -1.25 -7.78 -7.21
N ILE A 35 -2.18 -7.83 -6.26
CA ILE A 35 -2.18 -6.99 -5.05
C ILE A 35 -2.03 -7.84 -3.79
N VAL A 36 -1.19 -7.40 -2.84
CA VAL A 36 -1.01 -8.03 -1.52
C VAL A 36 -1.10 -7.00 -0.41
N ARG A 37 -1.91 -7.29 0.60
CA ARG A 37 -1.99 -6.52 1.85
C ARG A 37 -0.97 -7.03 2.87
N VAL A 38 -0.25 -6.11 3.49
CA VAL A 38 0.71 -6.37 4.57
C VAL A 38 0.39 -5.51 5.79
N ASN A 39 0.57 -6.05 6.99
CA ASN A 39 0.21 -5.35 8.22
C ASN A 39 1.37 -4.56 8.85
N ASP A 40 2.59 -4.66 8.31
CA ASP A 40 3.79 -4.09 8.90
C ASP A 40 4.36 -2.97 8.01
N LEU A 41 3.77 -1.78 8.16
CA LEU A 41 4.15 -0.58 7.41
C LEU A 41 5.60 -0.15 7.72
N LYS A 42 6.04 -0.30 8.98
CA LYS A 42 7.41 0.02 9.39
C LYS A 42 8.43 -0.85 8.68
N ARG A 43 8.17 -2.15 8.59
CA ARG A 43 9.03 -3.07 7.84
C ARG A 43 8.99 -2.78 6.35
N LEU A 44 7.84 -2.44 5.78
CA LEU A 44 7.76 -2.03 4.37
C LEU A 44 8.62 -0.79 4.10
N ASN A 45 8.49 0.26 4.92
CA ASN A 45 9.28 1.48 4.78
C ASN A 45 10.78 1.24 4.91
N ALA A 46 11.18 0.34 5.82
CA ALA A 46 12.57 -0.07 5.97
C ALA A 46 13.10 -0.81 4.72
N LEU A 47 12.27 -1.63 4.07
CA LEU A 47 12.63 -2.35 2.85
C LEU A 47 12.71 -1.43 1.63
N VAL A 48 11.81 -0.45 1.53
CA VAL A 48 11.77 0.51 0.41
C VAL A 48 12.88 1.56 0.52
N GLY A 49 13.59 1.63 1.64
CA GLY A 49 14.80 2.44 1.79
C GLY A 49 14.51 3.95 1.95
N GLY A 50 13.36 4.29 2.53
CA GLY A 50 12.91 5.67 2.73
C GLY A 50 13.79 6.46 3.70
N LYS A 51 14.89 7.07 3.21
CA LYS A 51 15.56 8.16 3.93
C LYS A 51 14.80 9.46 3.67
N GLY A 52 13.80 9.75 4.51
CA GLY A 52 13.29 11.11 4.75
C GLY A 52 12.02 11.60 4.03
N GLN A 53 11.51 10.91 2.99
CA GLN A 53 10.27 11.32 2.28
C GLN A 53 9.19 10.23 2.15
N LEU A 54 9.49 9.00 2.59
CA LEU A 54 8.63 7.82 2.44
C LEU A 54 8.20 7.25 3.81
N GLU A 55 8.17 8.09 4.86
CA GLU A 55 7.81 7.62 6.20
C GLU A 55 6.37 7.07 6.29
N ASP A 56 5.53 7.34 5.29
CA ASP A 56 4.12 6.90 5.21
C ASP A 56 3.77 6.24 3.86
N ALA A 57 4.62 5.35 3.34
CA ALA A 57 4.33 4.62 2.10
C ALA A 57 3.29 3.49 2.32
N HIS A 58 2.00 3.84 2.27
CA HIS A 58 0.89 2.88 2.39
C HIS A 58 0.65 2.04 1.12
N CYS A 59 1.22 2.45 -0.01
CA CYS A 59 1.07 1.75 -1.29
C CYS A 59 2.39 1.82 -2.08
N VAL A 60 2.82 0.67 -2.62
CA VAL A 60 4.00 0.55 -3.48
C VAL A 60 3.59 -0.20 -4.74
N LEU A 61 3.70 0.48 -5.89
CA LEU A 61 3.47 -0.10 -7.20
C LEU A 61 4.82 -0.44 -7.86
N ILE A 62 4.97 -1.71 -8.24
CA ILE A 62 6.11 -2.24 -8.97
C ILE A 62 5.64 -2.48 -10.41
N THR A 63 6.29 -1.85 -11.38
CA THR A 63 5.93 -1.90 -12.81
C THR A 63 7.01 -2.53 -13.65
#